data_AF-A0A0H4TDZ3-F1
#
_entry.id   AF-A0A0H4TDZ3-F1
#
_cell.length_a   1.000
_cell.length_b   1.000
_cell.length_c   1.000
_cell.angle_alpha   90.00
_cell.angle_beta   90.00
_cell.angle_gamma   90.00
#
_symmetry.space_group_name_H-M   'P 1'
#
loop_
_entity.id
_entity.type
_entity.pdbx_description
1 polymer ?
#
loop_
_entity_poly.entity_id
_entity_poly.type
_entity_poly.pdbx_seq_one_letter_code
_entity_poly.pdbx_strand_id
1 'polypeptide(L)' 'MTKARELRELSTEELQQKRSDLRDDLFRLKMRKAVAQLEAPIRLRQLRRDIARIETLLAERAAPPGPGEAK' A
#
# COMPACT_ATOMS: atom_id res chain seq x y z
N MET A 1 8.08 7.95 1.78
CA MET A 1 6.92 7.66 2.65
C MET A 1 5.76 8.45 2.08
N THR A 2 4.86 7.80 1.35
CA THR A 2 3.70 8.46 0.72
C THR A 2 2.79 8.98 1.83
N LYS A 3 2.36 10.24 1.71
CA LYS A 3 1.47 10.85 2.70
C LYS A 3 0.08 10.28 2.52
N ALA A 4 -0.63 10.01 3.62
CA ALA A 4 -1.97 9.41 3.56
C ALA A 4 -2.97 10.26 2.75
N ARG A 5 -2.74 11.58 2.68
CA ARG A 5 -3.55 12.52 1.87
C ARG A 5 -3.46 12.22 0.37
N GLU A 6 -2.24 12.04 -0.14
CA GLU A 6 -1.99 11.73 -1.56
C GLU A 6 -2.65 10.40 -1.98
N LEU A 7 -2.77 9.44 -1.06
CA LEU A 7 -3.46 8.16 -1.34
C LEU A 7 -4.99 8.30 -1.30
N ARG A 8 -5.53 9.25 -0.53
CA ARG A 8 -6.98 9.49 -0.45
C ARG A 8 -7.52 10.23 -1.67
N GLU A 9 -6.68 11.04 -2.33
CA GLU A 9 -7.03 11.77 -3.55
C GLU A 9 -7.12 10.86 -4.79
N LEU A 10 -6.46 9.70 -4.76
CA LEU A 10 -6.50 8.72 -5.86
C LEU A 10 -7.85 8.01 -5.96
N SER A 11 -8.25 7.67 -7.17
CA SER A 11 -9.42 6.82 -7.43
C SER A 11 -9.22 5.39 -6.91
N THR A 12 -10.30 4.63 -6.80
CA THR A 12 -10.23 3.23 -6.34
C THR A 12 -9.40 2.37 -7.30
N GLU A 13 -9.52 2.63 -8.61
CA GLU A 13 -8.76 1.96 -9.66
C GLU A 13 -7.27 2.33 -9.60
N GLU A 14 -6.96 3.61 -9.41
CA GLU A 14 -5.58 4.08 -9.24
C GLU A 14 -4.92 3.49 -7.99
N LEU A 15 -5.68 3.37 -6.90
CA LEU A 15 -5.21 2.68 -5.68
C LEU A 15 -4.94 1.20 -5.93
N GLN A 16 -5.80 0.52 -6.68
CA GLN A 16 -5.58 -0.89 -7.04
C GLN A 16 -4.34 -1.07 -7.92
N GLN A 17 -4.16 -0.21 -8.92
CA GLN A 17 -2.98 -0.22 -9.78
C GLN A 17 -1.71 0.00 -8.96
N LYS A 18 -1.70 1.05 -8.13
CA LYS A 18 -0.56 1.38 -7.26
C LYS A 18 -0.26 0.27 -6.25
N ARG A 19 -1.27 -0.45 -5.76
CA ARG A 19 -1.08 -1.65 -4.92
C ARG A 19 -0.33 -2.75 -5.67
N SER A 20 -0.67 -2.97 -6.95
CA SER A 20 -0.01 -3.96 -7.79
C SER A 20 1.46 -3.61 -8.01
N ASP A 21 1.73 -2.36 -8.40
CA ASP A 21 3.09 -1.88 -8.66
C ASP A 21 3.98 -2.03 -7.40
N LEU A 22 3.46 -1.66 -6.23
CA LEU A 22 4.18 -1.80 -4.96
C LEU A 22 4.43 -3.27 -4.57
N ARG A 23 3.53 -4.19 -4.93
CA ARG A 23 3.72 -5.63 -4.71
C ARG A 23 4.84 -6.18 -5.60
N ASP A 24 4.92 -5.74 -6.86
CA ASP A 24 5.98 -6.13 -7.78
C ASP A 24 7.34 -5.61 -7.31
N ASP A 25 7.40 -4.36 -6.87
CA ASP A 25 8.59 -3.78 -6.25
C ASP A 25 9.03 -4.55 -5.00
N LEU A 26 8.07 -4.93 -4.15
CA LEU A 26 8.32 -5.74 -2.96
C LEU A 26 8.86 -7.13 -3.34
N PHE A 27 8.33 -7.74 -4.39
CA PHE A 27 8.79 -9.03 -4.90
C PHE A 27 10.23 -8.94 -5.41
N ARG A 28 10.54 -7.93 -6.24
CA ARG A 28 11.90 -7.65 -6.73
C ARG A 28 12.87 -7.43 -5.57
N LEU A 29 12.49 -6.67 -4.56
CA LEU A 29 13.31 -6.44 -3.36
C LEU A 29 13.50 -7.70 -2.51
N LYS A 30 12.48 -8.56 -2.38
CA LYS A 30 12.61 -9.86 -1.71
C LYS A 30 13.55 -10.80 -2.47
N MET A 31 13.48 -10.83 -3.80
CA MET A 31 14.41 -11.62 -4.62
C MET A 31 15.84 -11.13 -4.46
N ARG A 32 16.06 -9.80 -4.51
CA ARG A 32 17.38 -9.22 -4.22
C ARG A 32 17.87 -9.55 -2.81
N LYS A 33 16.99 -9.52 -1.80
CA LYS A 33 17.31 -9.95 -0.42
C LYS A 33 17.82 -11.39 -0.35
N ALA A 34 17.21 -12.27 -1.13
CA ALA A 34 17.52 -13.71 -1.11
C ALA A 34 18.83 -14.02 -1.83
N VAL A 35 19.17 -13.24 -2.86
CA VAL A 35 20.35 -13.46 -3.71
C VAL A 35 21.59 -12.70 -3.22
N ALA A 36 21.45 -11.52 -2.57
CA ALA A 36 22.57 -10.72 -2.09
C ALA A 36 22.20 -9.82 -0.91
N GLN A 37 23.22 -9.25 -0.23
CA GLN A 37 23.06 -8.30 0.88
C GLN A 37 22.08 -7.18 0.52
N LEU A 38 21.03 -7.05 1.32
CA LEU A 38 19.99 -6.05 1.13
C LEU A 38 20.55 -4.68 1.50
N GLU A 39 20.89 -3.86 0.50
CA GLU A 39 21.38 -2.49 0.74
C GLU A 39 20.34 -1.59 1.43
N ALA A 40 19.04 -1.89 1.28
CA ALA A 40 17.94 -1.04 1.75
C ALA A 40 16.83 -1.78 2.52
N PRO A 41 17.10 -2.32 3.73
CA PRO A 41 16.08 -2.95 4.60
C PRO A 41 14.94 -2.01 4.98
N ILE A 42 15.24 -0.70 5.09
CA ILE A 42 14.25 0.34 5.37
C ILE A 42 13.21 0.42 4.25
N ARG A 43 13.63 0.27 2.97
CA ARG A 43 12.74 0.35 1.81
C ARG A 43 11.73 -0.79 1.78
N LEU A 44 12.15 -2.00 2.18
CA LEU A 44 11.26 -3.15 2.31
C LEU A 44 10.18 -2.92 3.38
N ARG A 45 10.55 -2.30 4.51
CA ARG A 45 9.57 -1.90 5.55
C ARG A 45 8.62 -0.80 5.07
N GLN A 46 9.12 0.16 4.28
CA GLN A 46 8.30 1.23 3.71
C GLN A 46 7.27 0.67 2.71
N LEU A 47 7.69 -0.16 1.75
CA LEU A 47 6.79 -0.79 0.78
C LEU A 47 5.66 -1.58 1.46
N ARG A 48 5.99 -2.37 2.50
CA ARG A 48 4.98 -3.11 3.27
C ARG A 48 3.95 -2.19 3.93
N ARG A 49 4.39 -1.05 4.47
CA ARG A 49 3.50 -0.06 5.10
C ARG A 49 2.64 0.66 4.07
N ASP A 50 3.20 0.99 2.92
CA ASP A 50 2.47 1.70 1.87
C ASP A 50 1.41 0.80 1.23
N ILE A 51 1.70 -0.50 1.02
CA ILE A 51 0.70 -1.50 0.62
C ILE A 51 -0.43 -1.61 1.66
N ALA A 52 -0.08 -1.75 2.93
CA ALA A 52 -1.08 -1.88 4.01
C ALA A 52 -2.01 -0.66 4.07
N ARG A 53 -1.48 0.57 3.91
CA ARG A 53 -2.29 1.80 3.87
C ARG A 53 -3.27 1.82 2.70
N ILE A 54 -2.83 1.39 1.52
CA ILE A 54 -3.69 1.31 0.34
C ILE A 54 -4.79 0.26 0.57
N GLU A 55 -4.44 -0.91 1.11
CA GLU A 55 -5.42 -1.96 1.44
C GLU A 55 -6.44 -1.47 2.48
N THR A 56 -6.02 -0.71 3.50
CA THR A 56 -6.93 -0.08 4.46
C THR A 56 -7.87 0.92 3.78
N LEU A 57 -7.36 1.81 2.91
CA LEU A 57 -8.19 2.77 2.18
C LEU A 57 -9.20 2.09 1.25
N LEU A 58 -8.78 1.01 0.56
CA LEU A 58 -9.68 0.22 -0.27
C LEU A 58 -10.76 -0.46 0.56
N ALA A 59 -10.41 -0.95 1.76
CA ALA A 59 -11.39 -1.54 2.69
C ALA A 59 -12.36 -0.48 3.26
N GLU A 60 -11.87 0.71 3.63
CA GLU A 60 -12.70 1.85 4.05
C GLU A 60 -13.71 2.25 2.96
N ARG A 61 -13.30 2.19 1.68
CA ARG A 61 -14.19 2.49 0.54
C ARG A 61 -15.16 1.36 0.19
N ALA A 62 -14.81 0.12 0.49
CA ALA A 62 -15.61 -1.06 0.16
C ALA A 62 -16.60 -1.43 1.29
N ALA A 63 -16.31 -1.06 2.54
CA ALA A 63 -17.24 -1.25 3.64
C ALA A 63 -18.46 -0.35 3.43
N PRO A 64 -19.71 -0.87 3.55
CA PRO A 64 -20.84 0.02 3.76
C PRO A 64 -20.57 0.85 5.04
N PRO A 65 -21.02 2.11 5.12
CA PRO A 65 -20.88 2.88 6.35
C PRO A 65 -21.45 2.03 7.48
N GLY A 66 -20.61 1.66 8.45
CA GLY A 66 -21.08 1.01 9.66
C GLY A 66 -22.17 1.89 10.28
N PRO A 67 -23.10 1.35 11.09
CA PRO A 67 -24.29 2.03 11.58
C PRO A 67 -24.04 3.21 12.55
N GLY A 68 -22.91 3.90 12.46
CA GLY A 68 -22.51 5.07 13.24
C GLY A 68 -22.55 6.41 12.51
N GLU A 69 -22.88 6.47 11.22
CA GLU A 69 -23.09 7.72 10.47
C GLU A 69 -24.54 7.87 10.01
N ALA A 70 -25.45 7.87 10.96
CA ALA A 70 -26.72 8.58 10.84
C ALA A 70 -26.65 9.73 11.85
N LYS A 71 -26.25 10.92 11.37
CA LYS A 71 -26.44 12.16 12.10
C LYS A 71 -26.98 13.22 11.17
#